data_AF-A0A218QW94-F1
#
_entry.id   AF-A0A218QW94-F1
#
_cell.length_a   1.000
_cell.length_b   1.000
_cell.length_c   1.000
_cell.angle_alpha   90.00
_cell.angle_beta   90.00
_cell.angle_gamma   90.00
#
_symmetry.space_group_name_H-M   'P 1'
#
loop_
_entity.id
_entity.type
_entity.pdbx_description
1 polymer ?
#
loop_
_entity_poly.entity_id
_entity_poly.type
_entity_poly.pdbx_seq_one_letter_code
_entity_poly.pdbx_strand_id
1 'polypeptide(L)' 'MRFTKLNYCQYLLSSQINYTMTNLAEHLSNISHDKINYYLRNEKLTPRLLWDNVKDLIVPDENAYIIFDDTVLDKRFSE' A
#
# COMPACT_ATOMS: atom_id res chain seq x y z
N MET A 1 8.19 18.06 -7.55
CA MET A 1 6.99 17.36 -7.05
C MET A 1 7.38 16.45 -5.88
N ARG A 2 6.57 16.36 -4.81
CA ARG A 2 6.82 15.47 -3.66
C ARG A 2 6.05 14.16 -3.88
N PHE A 3 6.70 13.01 -3.67
CA PHE A 3 6.02 11.72 -3.69
C PHE A 3 5.11 11.61 -2.46
N THR A 4 3.93 11.01 -2.61
CA THR A 4 2.90 10.96 -1.56
C THR A 4 2.25 9.59 -1.51
N LYS A 5 1.51 9.32 -0.42
CA LYS A 5 0.71 8.10 -0.25
C LYS A 5 -0.22 7.86 -1.42
N LEU A 6 -0.88 8.91 -1.91
CA LEU A 6 -1.84 8.79 -3.01
C LEU A 6 -1.18 8.29 -4.30
N ASN A 7 0.03 8.77 -4.64
CA ASN A 7 0.78 8.28 -5.80
C ASN A 7 1.05 6.77 -5.69
N TYR A 8 1.47 6.31 -4.50
CA TYR A 8 1.74 4.89 -4.27
C TYR A 8 0.46 4.04 -4.31
N CYS A 9 -0.62 4.50 -3.69
CA CYS A 9 -1.91 3.81 -3.74
C CYS A 9 -2.45 3.69 -5.17
N GLN A 10 -2.40 4.77 -5.96
CA GLN A 10 -2.83 4.76 -7.35
C GLN A 10 -2.02 3.77 -8.19
N TYR A 11 -0.70 3.74 -7.98
CA TYR A 11 0.17 2.78 -8.64
C TYR A 11 -0.17 1.31 -8.30
N LEU A 12 -0.38 0.99 -7.02
CA LEU A 12 -0.76 -0.36 -6.60
C LEU A 12 -2.12 -0.79 -7.16
N LEU A 13 -3.06 0.15 -7.34
CA LEU A 13 -4.34 -0.12 -7.98
C LEU A 13 -4.21 -0.34 -9.49
N SER A 14 -3.30 0.37 -10.16
CA SER A 14 -3.11 0.28 -11.61
C SER A 14 -2.16 -0.85 -12.04
N SER A 15 -1.22 -1.24 -11.19
CA SER A 15 -0.21 -2.26 -11.50
C SER A 15 -0.42 -3.53 -10.67
N GLN A 16 -1.20 -4.46 -11.22
CA GLN A 16 -1.57 -5.70 -10.53
C GLN A 16 -0.47 -6.77 -10.55
N ILE A 17 0.54 -6.63 -11.43
CA ILE A 17 1.55 -7.67 -11.69
C ILE A 17 2.94 -7.24 -11.24
N ASN A 18 3.32 -5.97 -11.48
CA ASN A 18 4.66 -5.48 -11.18
C ASN A 18 4.60 -4.30 -10.22
N TYR A 19 4.92 -4.54 -8.95
CA TYR A 19 4.89 -3.57 -7.87
C TYR A 19 6.29 -3.10 -7.44
N THR A 20 7.29 -3.23 -8.33
CA THR A 20 8.68 -2.81 -8.03
C THR A 20 8.81 -1.27 -8.05
N MET A 21 9.69 -0.73 -7.20
CA MET A 21 9.94 0.71 -7.13
C MET A 21 10.55 1.27 -8.43
N THR A 22 11.32 0.45 -9.14
CA THR A 22 11.88 0.79 -10.46
C THR A 22 10.80 0.92 -11.51
N ASN A 23 9.86 -0.03 -11.57
CA ASN A 23 8.69 0.07 -12.45
C ASN A 23 7.84 1.31 -12.13
N LEU A 24 7.63 1.61 -10.84
CA LEU A 24 6.96 2.86 -10.44
C LEU A 24 7.72 4.10 -10.93
N ALA A 25 9.04 4.13 -10.77
CA ALA A 25 9.86 5.25 -11.23
C ALA A 25 9.79 5.44 -12.75
N GLU A 26 9.72 4.37 -13.55
CA GLU A 26 9.54 4.44 -15.01
C GLU A 26 8.23 5.12 -15.42
N HIS A 27 7.18 4.99 -14.60
CA HIS A 27 5.90 5.65 -14.83
C HIS A 27 5.81 7.08 -14.26
N LEU A 28 6.82 7.54 -13.52
CA LEU A 28 6.86 8.88 -12.94
C LEU A 28 7.97 9.71 -13.58
N SER A 29 7.58 10.67 -14.43
CA SER A 29 8.51 11.48 -15.24
C SER A 29 9.57 12.26 -14.46
N ASN A 30 9.41 12.46 -13.15
CA ASN A 30 10.26 13.32 -12.33
C ASN A 30 10.52 12.78 -10.91
N ILE A 31 10.33 11.48 -10.68
CA ILE A 31 10.55 10.85 -9.37
C ILE A 31 11.44 9.62 -9.56
N SER A 32 12.65 9.67 -8.99
CA SER A 32 13.56 8.52 -8.98
C SER A 32 13.10 7.42 -8.02
N HIS A 33 13.53 6.19 -8.29
CA HIS A 33 13.31 5.04 -7.41
C HIS A 33 13.90 5.27 -6.00
N ASP A 34 15.03 5.96 -5.88
CA ASP A 34 15.62 6.33 -4.57
C ASP A 34 14.68 7.18 -3.73
N LYS A 35 13.97 8.12 -4.36
CA LYS A 35 13.02 9.00 -3.67
C LYS A 35 11.79 8.24 -3.19
N ILE A 36 11.35 7.23 -3.96
CA ILE A 36 10.28 6.31 -3.58
C ILE A 36 10.74 5.44 -2.40
N ASN A 37 11.94 4.86 -2.48
CA ASN A 37 12.53 4.05 -1.41
C ASN A 37 12.66 4.86 -0.11
N TYR A 38 13.18 6.09 -0.20
CA TYR A 38 13.27 7.00 0.94
C TYR A 38 11.89 7.28 1.55
N TYR A 39 10.86 7.53 0.74
CA TYR A 39 9.51 7.72 1.24
C TYR A 39 8.98 6.47 1.95
N LEU A 40 9.08 5.29 1.31
CA LEU A 40 8.55 4.04 1.87
C LEU A 40 9.26 3.62 3.17
N ARG A 41 10.55 3.93 3.32
CA ARG A 41 11.30 3.65 4.55
C ARG A 41 10.92 4.57 5.72
N ASN A 42 10.54 5.81 5.44
CA ASN A 42 10.30 6.81 6.49
C ASN A 42 8.82 7.03 6.82
N GLU A 43 7.92 6.69 5.90
CA GLU A 43 6.49 6.89 6.09
C GLU A 43 5.87 5.82 7.01
N LYS A 44 5.07 6.24 7.99
CA LYS A 44 4.40 5.33 8.92
C LYS A 44 3.03 4.93 8.41
N LEU A 45 2.97 3.90 7.58
CA LEU A 45 1.72 3.30 7.10
C LEU A 45 1.13 2.32 8.13
N THR A 46 0.49 2.87 9.17
CA THR A 46 -0.03 2.06 10.29
C THR A 46 -1.36 1.37 9.96
N PRO A 47 -1.70 0.22 10.59
CA PRO A 47 -3.02 -0.40 10.46
C PRO A 47 -4.16 0.53 10.88
N ARG A 48 -3.93 1.42 11.85
CA ARG A 48 -4.91 2.41 12.28
C ARG A 48 -5.32 3.35 11.15
N LEU A 49 -4.35 3.79 10.34
CA LEU A 49 -4.61 4.62 9.16
C LEU A 49 -5.56 3.89 8.19
N LEU A 50 -5.34 2.59 7.95
CA LEU A 50 -6.25 1.80 7.12
C LEU A 50 -7.65 1.74 7.74
N TRP A 51 -7.75 1.38 9.02
CA TRP A 51 -9.03 1.27 9.74
C TRP A 51 -9.86 2.55 9.66
N ASP A 52 -9.23 3.71 9.89
CA ASP A 52 -9.93 5.00 9.84
C ASP A 52 -10.48 5.33 8.44
N ASN A 53 -9.95 4.72 7.36
CA ASN A 53 -10.45 4.90 5.99
C ASN A 53 -11.52 3.88 5.58
N VAL A 54 -11.58 2.70 6.21
CA VAL A 54 -12.44 1.59 5.75
C VAL A 54 -13.60 1.27 6.69
N LYS A 55 -13.55 1.70 7.96
CA LYS A 55 -14.57 1.35 8.97
C LYS A 55 -16.00 1.68 8.52
N ASP A 56 -16.19 2.79 7.82
CA ASP A 56 -17.52 3.26 7.40
C ASP A 56 -18.02 2.51 6.15
N LEU A 57 -17.16 1.71 5.50
CA LEU A 57 -17.53 0.80 4.42
C LEU A 57 -18.06 -0.54 4.94
N ILE A 58 -17.87 -0.83 6.24
CA ILE A 58 -18.33 -2.07 6.87
C ILE A 58 -19.79 -1.88 7.27
N VAL A 59 -20.68 -2.62 6.60
CA VAL A 59 -22.12 -2.61 6.91
C VAL A 59 -22.41 -3.71 7.94
N PRO A 60 -22.83 -3.37 9.16
CA PRO A 60 -23.23 -4.38 10.14
C PRO A 60 -24.57 -5.01 9.75
N ASP A 61 -24.68 -6.33 9.87
CA ASP A 61 -25.90 -7.09 9.63
C ASP A 61 -25.98 -8.23 10.65
N GLU A 62 -27.16 -8.46 11.22
CA GLU A 62 -27.39 -9.49 12.24
C GLU A 62 -27.18 -10.92 11.70
N ASN A 63 -27.27 -11.10 10.38
CA ASN A 63 -27.07 -12.38 9.70
C ASN A 63 -25.68 -12.51 9.06
N ALA A 64 -24.81 -11.50 9.20
CA ALA A 64 -23.46 -11.56 8.67
C ALA A 64 -22.55 -12.44 9.52
N TYR A 65 -21.51 -12.95 8.88
CA TYR A 65 -20.45 -13.73 9.51
C TYR A 65 -19.12 -13.00 9.34
N ILE A 66 -18.29 -13.00 10.38
CA ILE A 66 -16.91 -12.53 10.28
C ILE A 66 -16.03 -13.74 9.97
N ILE A 67 -15.31 -13.66 8.85
CA ILE A 67 -14.31 -14.67 8.47
C ILE A 67 -12.95 -14.20 9.00
N PHE A 68 -12.31 -15.07 9.77
CA PHE A 68 -10.94 -14.86 10.23
C PHE A 68 -10.04 -15.91 9.61
N ASP A 69 -8.92 -15.46 9.06
CA ASP A 69 -7.87 -16.29 8.48
C ASP A 69 -6.53 -15.64 8.83
N ASP A 70 -5.48 -16.45 8.92
CA ASP A 70 -4.12 -15.97 9.18
C ASP A 70 -3.22 -16.22 7.98
N THR A 71 -2.29 -15.30 7.76
CA THR A 71 -1.31 -15.43 6.68
C THR A 71 0.07 -15.08 7.17
N VAL A 72 1.06 -15.87 6.75
CA VAL A 72 2.48 -15.60 6.99
C VAL A 72 3.07 -15.04 5.71
N LEU A 73 3.41 -13.76 5.73
CA LEU A 73 4.17 -13.15 4.64
C LEU A 73 5.64 -13.52 4.77
N ASP A 74 6.13 -14.31 3.83
CA ASP A 74 7.55 -14.61 3.72
C ASP A 74 8.33 -13.37 3.27
N LYS A 75 9.25 -12.94 4.14
CA LYS A 75 10.05 -11.73 3.96
C LYS A 75 11.56 -12.02 4.02
N ARG A 76 11.97 -13.23 3.68
CA ARG A 76 13.39 -13.64 3.69
C ARG A 76 14.33 -12.72 2.89
N PHE A 77 13.79 -11.91 1.97
CA PHE A 77 14.55 -10.96 1.14
C PHE A 77 14.18 -9.48 1.41
N SER A 78 13.57 -9.17 2.55
CA SER A 78 13.24 -7.78 2.94
C SER A 78 14.26 -7.25 3.96
N GLU A 79 15.17 -6.38 3.53
CA GLU A 79 16.14 -5.65 4.38
C GLU A 79 15.78 -4.16 4.56
#